data_AF-A0A6P6W7S8-F1
#
_entry.id   AF-A0A6P6W7S8-F1
#
_cell.length_a   1.000
_cell.length_b   1.000
_cell.length_c   1.000
_cell.angle_alpha   90.00
_cell.angle_beta   90.00
_cell.angle_gamma   90.00
#
_symmetry.space_group_name_H-M   'P 1'
#
loop_
_entity.id
_entity.type
_entity.pdbx_description
1 polymer ?
#
loop_
_entity_poly.entity_id
_entity_poly.type
_entity_poly.pdbx_seq_one_letter_code
_entity_poly.pdbx_strand_id
1 'polypeptide(L)'
;MGTEVVKVDEISFPLQVTPSTTKPLSLLGHGITDVEVHFLQIKFTAIGVYMDSEIVTYLQQWKGKKCTDLAEDDDFFEAIISAPVDKFLRIVVIKEIKGSQYGVQLESAVRDRLAADDKYEDEEEAALEELIEFFQPKYFKKDSILTYYFPAGSSAPAEITFTTEGKEESKIEVENANVVEMIKIWYLGGTRGVSQTTISSLANTLAAELSKE
;
A
#
# COMPACT_ATOMS: atom_id res chain seq x y z
N MET A 1 2.55 -28.40 3.61
CA MET A 1 2.74 -27.57 4.81
C MET A 1 1.82 -26.38 4.63
N GLY A 2 0.82 -26.22 5.50
CA GLY A 2 -0.21 -25.19 5.31
C GLY A 2 0.44 -23.82 5.34
N THR A 3 0.35 -23.07 4.24
CA THR A 3 0.66 -21.65 4.24
C THR A 3 -0.29 -21.01 5.24
N GLU A 4 0.25 -20.51 6.35
CA GLU A 4 -0.53 -19.71 7.29
C GLU A 4 -1.05 -18.48 6.54
N VAL A 5 -2.36 -18.23 6.66
CA VAL A 5 -3.06 -17.16 5.97
C VAL A 5 -3.84 -16.32 6.98
N VAL A 6 -3.84 -15.01 6.79
CA VAL A 6 -4.70 -14.07 7.51
C VAL A 6 -5.93 -13.80 6.65
N LYS A 7 -7.11 -13.87 7.25
CA LYS A 7 -8.37 -13.54 6.56
C LYS A 7 -8.74 -12.09 6.81
N VAL A 8 -8.91 -11.34 5.73
CA VAL A 8 -9.33 -9.94 5.73
C VAL A 8 -10.61 -9.86 4.93
N ASP A 9 -11.74 -9.70 5.60
CA ASP A 9 -13.07 -9.70 4.96
C ASP A 9 -13.30 -10.92 4.04
N GLU A 10 -13.05 -12.11 4.58
CA GLU A 10 -13.11 -13.42 3.90
C GLU A 10 -12.02 -13.67 2.83
N ILE A 11 -11.21 -12.67 2.49
CA ILE A 11 -10.11 -12.78 1.54
C ILE A 11 -8.87 -13.31 2.26
N SER A 12 -8.22 -14.33 1.67
CA SER A 12 -7.01 -14.93 2.24
C SER A 12 -5.75 -14.20 1.78
N PHE A 13 -4.98 -13.72 2.73
CA PHE A 13 -3.65 -13.15 2.55
C PHE A 13 -2.60 -14.12 3.11
N PRO A 14 -1.65 -14.60 2.30
CA PRO A 14 -0.55 -15.41 2.81
C PRO A 14 0.29 -14.61 3.82
N LEU A 15 0.87 -15.27 4.83
CA LEU A 15 1.78 -14.59 5.77
C LEU A 15 3.09 -14.14 5.14
N GLN A 16 3.51 -14.76 4.03
CA GLN A 16 4.71 -14.38 3.30
C GLN A 16 4.46 -14.40 1.80
N VAL A 17 5.08 -13.47 1.08
CA VAL A 17 5.06 -13.38 -0.38
C VAL A 17 6.47 -13.15 -0.88
N THR A 18 6.75 -13.65 -2.08
CA THR A 18 8.04 -13.48 -2.76
C THR A 18 7.76 -12.77 -4.09
N PRO A 19 7.54 -11.44 -4.07
CA PRO A 19 7.18 -10.70 -5.27
C PRO A 19 8.35 -10.59 -6.26
N SER A 20 9.58 -10.62 -5.74
CA SER A 20 10.81 -10.69 -6.53
C SER A 20 11.65 -11.90 -6.10
N THR A 21 12.57 -12.36 -6.96
CA THR A 21 13.37 -13.59 -6.79
C THR A 21 14.41 -13.54 -5.67
N THR A 22 14.45 -12.47 -4.86
CA THR A 22 15.52 -12.19 -3.90
C THR A 22 15.17 -12.55 -2.46
N LYS A 23 14.01 -12.13 -1.93
CA LYS A 23 13.66 -12.32 -0.50
C LYS A 23 12.16 -12.48 -0.23
N PRO A 24 11.76 -13.29 0.78
CA PRO A 24 10.38 -13.34 1.25
C PRO A 24 10.05 -12.10 2.08
N LEU A 25 8.90 -11.48 1.81
CA LEU A 25 8.34 -10.37 2.59
C LEU A 25 7.23 -10.89 3.49
N SER A 26 7.20 -10.45 4.74
CA SER A 26 6.22 -10.87 5.74
C SER A 26 5.03 -9.92 5.76
N LEU A 27 3.83 -10.45 5.99
CA LEU A 27 2.61 -9.64 6.17
C LEU A 27 2.68 -8.91 7.52
N LEU A 28 2.87 -7.59 7.47
CA LEU A 28 2.97 -6.76 8.67
C LEU A 28 1.71 -5.93 8.91
N GLY A 29 0.97 -5.57 7.86
CA GLY A 29 -0.26 -4.80 7.97
C GLY A 29 -1.36 -5.41 7.14
N HIS A 30 -2.60 -5.34 7.62
CA HIS A 30 -3.77 -5.73 6.84
C HIS A 30 -4.99 -4.91 7.22
N GLY A 31 -5.88 -4.67 6.27
CA GLY A 31 -7.11 -3.92 6.53
C GLY A 31 -8.00 -3.83 5.31
N ILE A 32 -8.98 -2.93 5.36
CA ILE A 32 -9.93 -2.70 4.28
C ILE A 32 -10.06 -1.21 3.97
N THR A 33 -10.47 -0.90 2.76
CA THR A 33 -11.05 0.40 2.43
C THR A 33 -12.56 0.27 2.44
N ASP A 34 -13.22 1.25 3.02
CA ASP A 34 -14.67 1.27 3.13
C ASP A 34 -15.18 2.71 3.19
N VAL A 35 -16.44 2.87 2.83
CA VAL A 35 -17.15 4.14 2.96
C VAL A 35 -18.42 3.90 3.75
N GLU A 36 -18.60 4.69 4.80
CA GLU A 36 -19.82 4.70 5.58
C GLU A 36 -20.84 5.64 4.95
N VAL A 37 -21.98 5.08 4.53
CA VAL A 37 -23.12 5.86 4.04
C VAL A 37 -24.29 5.64 4.98
N HIS A 38 -24.59 6.65 5.79
CA HIS A 38 -25.58 6.63 6.88
C HIS A 38 -25.28 5.56 7.96
N PHE A 39 -25.75 4.34 7.74
CA PHE A 39 -25.62 3.19 8.65
C PHE A 39 -25.07 1.94 7.94
N LEU A 40 -24.74 2.06 6.65
CA LEU A 40 -24.18 0.97 5.86
C LEU A 40 -22.69 1.22 5.63
N GLN A 41 -21.89 0.23 6.02
CA GLN A 41 -20.47 0.17 5.70
C GLN A 41 -20.30 -0.55 4.36
N ILE A 42 -19.86 0.18 3.33
CA ILE A 42 -19.58 -0.37 2.00
C ILE A 42 -18.09 -0.60 1.88
N LYS A 43 -17.67 -1.86 1.89
CA LYS A 43 -16.26 -2.26 1.78
C LYS A 43 -15.86 -2.38 0.31
N PHE A 44 -14.74 -1.76 -0.06
CA PHE A 44 -14.27 -1.70 -1.45
C PHE A 44 -13.12 -2.67 -1.71
N THR A 45 -12.07 -2.64 -0.90
CA THR A 45 -10.89 -3.48 -1.09
C THR A 45 -10.34 -4.00 0.22
N ALA A 46 -9.79 -5.21 0.23
CA ALA A 46 -8.90 -5.67 1.29
C ALA A 46 -7.44 -5.39 0.91
N ILE A 47 -6.64 -4.95 1.85
CA ILE A 47 -5.24 -4.58 1.68
C ILE A 47 -4.39 -5.47 2.58
N GLY A 48 -3.32 -6.02 2.03
CA GLY A 48 -2.22 -6.63 2.76
C GLY A 48 -0.92 -5.89 2.47
N VAL A 49 -0.19 -5.52 3.52
CA VAL A 49 1.09 -4.82 3.47
C VAL A 49 2.17 -5.77 3.91
N TYR A 50 3.11 -6.00 3.01
CA TYR A 50 4.23 -6.90 3.17
C TYR A 50 5.54 -6.11 3.14
N MET A 51 6.45 -6.38 4.06
CA MET A 51 7.77 -5.75 4.07
C MET A 51 8.84 -6.74 4.50
N ASP A 52 10.10 -6.39 4.23
CA ASP A 52 11.23 -7.11 4.80
C ASP A 52 11.24 -6.94 6.33
N SER A 53 11.49 -8.03 7.06
CA SER A 53 11.64 -8.01 8.52
C SER A 53 12.77 -7.10 9.00
N GLU A 54 13.73 -6.77 8.13
CA GLU A 54 14.76 -5.76 8.41
C GLU A 54 14.17 -4.36 8.75
N ILE A 55 12.89 -4.10 8.42
CA ILE A 55 12.21 -2.85 8.78
C ILE A 55 12.30 -2.52 10.28
N VAL A 56 12.27 -3.54 11.13
CA VAL A 56 12.30 -3.38 12.59
C VAL A 56 13.61 -2.75 13.07
N THR A 57 14.71 -2.97 12.34
CA THR A 57 16.02 -2.37 12.64
C THR A 57 16.04 -0.85 12.43
N TYR A 58 15.24 -0.35 11.49
CA TYR A 58 15.09 1.09 11.20
C TYR A 58 14.11 1.78 12.16
N LEU A 59 13.26 1.01 12.85
CA LEU A 59 12.21 1.52 13.73
C LEU A 59 12.56 1.43 15.22
N GLN A 60 13.82 1.13 15.57
CA GLN A 60 14.25 0.94 16.96
C GLN A 60 14.00 2.17 17.86
N GLN A 61 13.92 3.38 17.29
CA GLN A 61 13.59 4.59 18.06
C GLN A 61 12.14 4.60 18.60
N TRP A 62 11.25 3.78 18.04
CA TRP A 62 9.86 3.60 18.49
C TRP A 62 9.69 2.37 19.39
N LYS A 63 10.77 1.70 19.76
CA LYS A 63 10.74 0.54 20.65
C LYS A 63 10.15 0.89 22.02
N GLY A 64 9.19 0.10 22.47
CA GLY A 64 8.50 0.28 23.76
C GLY A 64 7.40 1.34 23.77
N LYS A 65 7.12 2.03 22.65
CA LYS A 65 5.91 2.85 22.50
C LYS A 65 4.67 1.96 22.44
N LYS A 66 3.52 2.48 22.89
CA LYS A 66 2.26 1.75 22.80
C LYS A 66 1.78 1.71 21.36
N CYS A 67 1.11 0.63 20.98
CA CYS A 67 0.59 0.49 19.62
C CYS A 67 -0.41 1.60 19.24
N THR A 68 -1.19 2.10 20.20
CA THR A 68 -2.11 3.23 19.99
C THR A 68 -1.36 4.50 19.64
N ASP A 69 -0.27 4.76 20.35
CA ASP A 69 0.53 5.96 20.14
C ASP A 69 1.22 5.88 18.77
N LEU A 70 1.68 4.69 18.37
CA LEU A 70 2.29 4.45 17.06
C LEU A 70 1.31 4.57 15.89
N ALA A 71 0.04 4.24 16.09
CA ALA A 71 -0.98 4.38 15.05
C ALA A 71 -1.30 5.84 14.73
N GLU A 72 -1.04 6.76 15.67
CA GLU A 72 -1.23 8.22 15.53
C GLU A 72 0.08 8.99 15.35
N ASP A 73 1.23 8.30 15.29
CA ASP A 73 2.56 8.88 15.14
C ASP A 73 2.92 8.93 13.64
N ASP A 74 2.70 10.08 12.99
CA ASP A 74 3.01 10.23 11.57
C ASP A 74 4.52 10.09 11.29
N ASP A 75 5.40 10.49 12.23
CA ASP A 75 6.86 10.33 12.10
C ASP A 75 7.26 8.84 12.01
N PHE A 76 6.54 7.96 12.74
CA PHE A 76 6.72 6.51 12.65
C PHE A 76 6.43 6.00 11.23
N PHE A 77 5.35 6.47 10.62
CA PHE A 77 4.97 6.07 9.27
C PHE A 77 5.89 6.68 8.20
N GLU A 78 6.35 7.92 8.39
CA GLU A 78 7.38 8.51 7.54
C GLU A 78 8.67 7.71 7.55
N ALA A 79 9.09 7.20 8.73
CA ALA A 79 10.24 6.33 8.84
C ALA A 79 10.01 4.97 8.17
N ILE A 80 8.80 4.40 8.24
CA ILE A 80 8.45 3.19 7.49
C ILE A 80 8.60 3.44 5.99
N ILE A 81 8.05 4.55 5.48
CA ILE A 81 8.08 4.90 4.05
C ILE A 81 9.52 5.09 3.58
N SER A 82 10.31 5.83 4.35
CA SER A 82 11.71 6.18 4.06
C SER A 82 12.69 5.03 4.25
N ALA A 83 12.34 3.99 5.03
CA ALA A 83 13.21 2.87 5.28
C ALA A 83 13.60 2.15 3.96
N PRO A 84 14.88 1.88 3.71
CA PRO A 84 15.38 1.28 2.47
C PRO A 84 15.16 -0.24 2.44
N VAL A 85 13.90 -0.65 2.61
CA VAL A 85 13.45 -2.05 2.55
C VAL A 85 12.42 -2.23 1.45
N ASP A 86 12.36 -3.43 0.89
CA ASP A 86 11.34 -3.84 -0.05
C ASP A 86 9.95 -3.78 0.61
N LYS A 87 8.99 -3.17 -0.08
CA LYS A 87 7.60 -3.10 0.35
C LYS A 87 6.71 -3.63 -0.76
N PHE A 88 5.74 -4.43 -0.40
CA PHE A 88 4.80 -5.00 -1.33
C PHE A 88 3.39 -4.87 -0.78
N LEU A 89 2.49 -4.28 -1.54
CA LEU A 89 1.10 -4.12 -1.18
C LEU A 89 0.28 -4.99 -2.10
N ARG A 90 -0.61 -5.78 -1.52
CA ARG A 90 -1.58 -6.59 -2.25
C ARG A 90 -2.97 -6.07 -1.92
N ILE A 91 -3.68 -5.58 -2.93
CA ILE A 91 -5.02 -5.04 -2.82
C ILE A 91 -5.95 -5.98 -3.57
N VAL A 92 -6.98 -6.48 -2.90
CA VAL A 92 -7.96 -7.39 -3.47
C VAL A 92 -9.33 -6.72 -3.43
N VAL A 93 -10.00 -6.71 -4.58
CA VAL A 93 -11.25 -5.98 -4.77
C VAL A 93 -12.41 -6.79 -4.18
N ILE A 94 -13.11 -6.20 -3.21
CA ILE A 94 -14.32 -6.77 -2.59
C ILE A 94 -15.56 -6.33 -3.38
N LYS A 95 -15.64 -5.02 -3.67
CA LYS A 95 -16.74 -4.40 -4.41
C LYS A 95 -16.26 -3.92 -5.75
N GLU A 96 -17.02 -4.26 -6.79
CA GLU A 96 -16.66 -3.85 -8.14
C GLU A 96 -16.64 -2.33 -8.30
N ILE A 97 -15.57 -1.82 -8.91
CA ILE A 97 -15.39 -0.40 -9.23
C ILE A 97 -14.77 -0.24 -10.61
N LYS A 98 -14.97 0.92 -11.23
CA LYS A 98 -14.24 1.24 -12.46
C LYS A 98 -12.80 1.60 -12.08
N GLY A 99 -11.83 1.15 -12.87
CA GLY A 99 -10.43 1.54 -12.68
C GLY A 99 -10.25 3.06 -12.77
N SER A 100 -11.06 3.76 -13.56
CA SER A 100 -11.10 5.23 -13.54
C SER A 100 -11.51 5.85 -12.20
N GLN A 101 -12.40 5.21 -11.43
CA GLN A 101 -12.78 5.71 -10.09
C GLN A 101 -11.66 5.50 -9.07
N TYR A 102 -10.91 4.40 -9.19
CA TYR A 102 -9.72 4.15 -8.39
C TYR A 102 -8.60 5.11 -8.77
N GLY A 103 -8.36 5.27 -10.09
CA GLY A 103 -7.38 6.18 -10.65
C GLY A 103 -7.58 7.62 -10.19
N VAL A 104 -8.80 8.16 -10.26
CA VAL A 104 -9.09 9.54 -9.81
C VAL A 104 -8.79 9.74 -8.31
N GLN A 105 -9.03 8.74 -7.46
CA GLN A 105 -8.70 8.84 -6.03
C GLN A 105 -7.19 8.85 -5.81
N LEU A 106 -6.45 8.00 -6.53
CA LEU A 106 -4.99 7.99 -6.50
C LEU A 106 -4.44 9.31 -7.03
N GLU A 107 -4.94 9.77 -8.19
CA GLU A 107 -4.54 11.01 -8.85
C GLU A 107 -4.68 12.21 -7.92
N SER A 108 -5.87 12.40 -7.33
CA SER A 108 -6.11 13.51 -6.41
C SER A 108 -5.18 13.43 -5.21
N ALA A 109 -5.04 12.25 -4.60
CA ALA A 109 -4.21 12.08 -3.41
C ALA A 109 -2.71 12.29 -3.69
N VAL A 110 -2.22 11.91 -4.87
CA VAL A 110 -0.83 12.10 -5.27
C VAL A 110 -0.60 13.55 -5.68
N ARG A 111 -1.42 14.11 -6.57
CA ARG A 111 -1.31 15.49 -7.05
C ARG A 111 -1.39 16.50 -5.92
N ASP A 112 -2.38 16.37 -5.03
CA ASP A 112 -2.57 17.33 -3.93
C ASP A 112 -1.37 17.32 -2.97
N ARG A 113 -0.68 16.17 -2.82
CA ARG A 113 0.53 16.07 -2.00
C ARG A 113 1.77 16.62 -2.71
N LEU A 114 1.97 16.29 -3.99
CA LEU A 114 3.06 16.83 -4.78
C LEU A 114 2.97 18.36 -4.86
N ALA A 115 1.77 18.90 -5.06
CA ALA A 115 1.53 20.34 -5.10
C ALA A 115 1.77 21.00 -3.73
N ALA A 116 1.43 20.33 -2.62
CA ALA A 116 1.70 20.83 -1.28
C ALA A 116 3.21 20.92 -0.97
N ASP A 117 4.00 20.03 -1.56
CA ASP A 117 5.46 19.97 -1.41
C ASP A 117 6.22 20.80 -2.47
N ASP A 118 5.51 21.49 -3.37
CA ASP A 118 6.09 22.24 -4.50
C ASP A 118 6.96 21.35 -5.42
N LYS A 119 6.48 20.12 -5.65
CA LYS A 119 7.14 19.06 -6.44
C LYS A 119 6.27 18.57 -7.61
N TYR A 120 5.27 19.34 -8.02
CA TYR A 120 4.37 18.95 -9.11
C TYR A 120 4.72 19.72 -10.38
N GLU A 121 5.73 19.22 -11.09
CA GLU A 121 6.20 19.76 -12.37
C GLU A 121 5.76 18.84 -13.53
N ASP A 122 6.14 19.20 -14.76
CA ASP A 122 5.77 18.47 -15.98
C ASP A 122 6.14 16.97 -15.94
N GLU A 123 7.26 16.61 -15.29
CA GLU A 123 7.72 15.21 -15.17
C GLU A 123 6.82 14.38 -14.25
N GLU A 124 6.42 14.94 -13.10
CA GLU A 124 5.48 14.30 -12.18
C GLU A 124 4.07 14.23 -12.75
N GLU A 125 3.62 15.28 -13.44
CA GLU A 125 2.32 15.30 -14.12
C GLU A 125 2.25 14.20 -15.17
N ALA A 126 3.26 14.09 -16.05
CA ALA A 126 3.30 13.05 -17.07
C ALA A 126 3.33 11.63 -16.47
N ALA A 127 4.13 11.40 -15.43
CA ALA A 127 4.20 10.09 -14.77
C ALA A 127 2.88 9.73 -14.05
N LEU A 128 2.20 10.71 -13.46
CA LEU A 128 0.89 10.51 -12.85
C LEU A 128 -0.17 10.22 -13.92
N GLU A 129 -0.18 10.96 -15.04
CA GLU A 129 -1.08 10.74 -16.15
C GLU A 129 -0.94 9.33 -16.73
N GLU A 130 0.28 8.85 -16.97
CA GLU A 130 0.52 7.48 -17.47
C GLU A 130 -0.06 6.42 -16.52
N LEU A 131 0.09 6.64 -15.21
CA LEU A 131 -0.50 5.78 -14.19
C LEU A 131 -2.03 5.81 -14.21
N ILE A 132 -2.65 6.97 -14.45
CA ILE A 132 -4.11 7.08 -14.55
C ILE A 132 -4.62 6.43 -15.84
N GLU A 133 -3.92 6.62 -16.96
CA GLU A 133 -4.21 5.95 -18.23
C GLU A 133 -4.14 4.43 -18.10
N PHE A 134 -3.21 3.91 -17.29
CA PHE A 134 -3.17 2.49 -16.97
C PHE A 134 -4.46 2.02 -16.28
N PHE A 135 -5.01 2.78 -15.32
CA PHE A 135 -6.22 2.37 -14.60
C PHE A 135 -7.53 2.65 -15.36
N GLN A 136 -7.57 3.68 -16.21
CA GLN A 136 -8.74 4.13 -16.98
C GLN A 136 -9.53 2.99 -17.68
N PRO A 137 -8.92 2.14 -18.52
CA PRO A 137 -9.63 1.10 -19.25
C PRO A 137 -9.93 -0.16 -18.41
N LYS A 138 -9.42 -0.23 -17.17
CA LYS A 138 -9.57 -1.40 -16.31
C LYS A 138 -10.91 -1.39 -15.60
N TYR A 139 -11.45 -2.59 -15.38
CA TYR A 139 -12.66 -2.80 -14.59
C TYR A 139 -12.31 -3.75 -13.46
N PHE A 140 -12.40 -3.25 -12.23
CA PHE A 140 -12.00 -3.97 -11.04
C PHE A 140 -13.18 -4.83 -10.63
N LYS A 141 -13.21 -6.06 -11.15
CA LYS A 141 -14.19 -7.06 -10.74
C LYS A 141 -13.91 -7.52 -9.32
N LYS A 142 -14.90 -8.15 -8.70
CA LYS A 142 -14.68 -8.88 -7.45
C LYS A 142 -13.50 -9.87 -7.62
N ASP A 143 -12.68 -9.97 -6.59
CA ASP A 143 -11.47 -10.80 -6.56
C ASP A 143 -10.35 -10.38 -7.54
N SER A 144 -10.47 -9.21 -8.20
CA SER A 144 -9.33 -8.61 -8.90
C SER A 144 -8.23 -8.27 -7.90
N ILE A 145 -6.99 -8.49 -8.31
CA ILE A 145 -5.80 -8.26 -7.50
C ILE A 145 -5.00 -7.14 -8.14
N LEU A 146 -4.72 -6.11 -7.35
CA LEU A 146 -3.80 -5.04 -7.68
C LEU A 146 -2.61 -5.16 -6.73
N THR A 147 -1.40 -5.19 -7.27
CA THR A 147 -0.19 -5.24 -6.47
C THR A 147 0.69 -4.03 -6.73
N TYR A 148 1.35 -3.54 -5.68
CA TYR A 148 2.37 -2.52 -5.76
C TYR A 148 3.63 -3.09 -5.15
N TYR A 149 4.70 -3.17 -5.92
CA TYR A 149 6.02 -3.53 -5.45
C TYR A 149 6.90 -2.29 -5.46
N PHE A 150 7.45 -1.96 -4.29
CA PHE A 150 8.39 -0.88 -4.09
C PHE A 150 9.74 -1.47 -3.68
N PRO A 151 10.72 -1.51 -4.60
CA PRO A 151 12.02 -2.05 -4.30
C PRO A 151 12.74 -1.26 -3.21
N ALA A 152 13.69 -1.91 -2.53
CA ALA A 152 14.59 -1.23 -1.60
C ALA A 152 15.42 -0.14 -2.33
N GLY A 153 15.19 1.12 -1.97
CA GLY A 153 15.90 2.28 -2.53
C GLY A 153 14.96 3.42 -2.92
N SER A 154 15.29 4.65 -2.55
CA SER A 154 14.41 5.81 -2.70
C SER A 154 14.14 6.22 -4.16
N SER A 155 14.94 5.75 -5.11
CA SER A 155 14.83 6.08 -6.55
C SER A 155 14.49 4.86 -7.42
N ALA A 156 14.13 3.72 -6.82
CA ALA A 156 13.77 2.54 -7.58
C ALA A 156 12.35 2.68 -8.15
N PRO A 157 12.10 2.27 -9.41
CA PRO A 157 10.78 2.33 -9.99
C PRO A 157 9.82 1.43 -9.23
N ALA A 158 8.58 1.90 -9.04
CA ALA A 158 7.52 1.06 -8.49
C ALA A 158 6.92 0.20 -9.60
N GLU A 159 6.76 -1.08 -9.33
CA GLU A 159 6.06 -1.99 -10.24
C GLU A 159 4.61 -2.16 -9.76
N ILE A 160 3.66 -1.91 -10.65
CA ILE A 160 2.24 -2.03 -10.36
C ILE A 160 1.64 -3.07 -11.29
N THR A 161 1.05 -4.12 -10.73
CA THR A 161 0.41 -5.18 -11.52
C THR A 161 -1.07 -5.28 -11.21
N PHE A 162 -1.87 -5.49 -12.25
CA PHE A 162 -3.31 -5.69 -12.15
C PHE A 162 -3.69 -7.00 -12.82
N THR A 163 -4.35 -7.85 -12.06
CA THR A 163 -4.81 -9.17 -12.48
C THR A 163 -6.29 -9.30 -12.17
N THR A 164 -7.08 -9.67 -13.17
CA THR A 164 -8.52 -9.91 -13.04
C THR A 164 -8.87 -11.21 -13.74
N GLU A 165 -9.90 -11.90 -13.25
CA GLU A 165 -10.35 -13.17 -13.83
C GLU A 165 -10.63 -13.03 -15.34
N GLY A 166 -10.02 -13.94 -16.12
CA GLY A 166 -10.21 -14.04 -17.57
C GLY A 166 -9.42 -13.03 -18.40
N LYS A 167 -8.50 -12.26 -17.80
CA LYS A 167 -7.55 -11.39 -18.52
C LYS A 167 -6.11 -11.70 -18.13
N GLU A 168 -5.19 -11.38 -19.04
CA GLU A 168 -3.76 -11.41 -18.74
C GLU A 168 -3.40 -10.33 -17.71
N GLU A 169 -2.37 -10.62 -16.93
CA GLU A 169 -1.78 -9.65 -16.00
C GLU A 169 -1.31 -8.42 -16.78
N SER A 170 -1.69 -7.24 -16.31
CA SER A 170 -1.20 -5.97 -16.84
C SER A 170 -0.21 -5.38 -15.86
N LYS A 171 0.95 -4.93 -16.32
CA LYS A 171 1.99 -4.29 -15.51
C LYS A 171 2.27 -2.87 -16.02
N ILE A 172 2.59 -1.97 -15.11
CA ILE A 172 3.18 -0.65 -15.38
C ILE A 172 4.34 -0.41 -14.39
N GLU A 173 5.37 0.29 -14.85
CA GLU A 173 6.50 0.73 -14.03
C GLU A 173 6.43 2.25 -13.88
N VAL A 174 6.48 2.74 -12.64
CA VAL A 174 6.47 4.17 -12.35
C VAL A 174 7.89 4.57 -11.95
N GLU A 175 8.58 5.28 -12.83
CA GLU A 175 9.99 5.66 -12.64
C GLU A 175 10.18 6.95 -11.82
N ASN A 176 9.18 7.85 -11.82
CA ASN A 176 9.29 9.11 -11.09
C ASN A 176 9.26 8.86 -9.57
N ALA A 177 10.36 9.19 -8.90
CA ALA A 177 10.54 8.93 -7.47
C ALA A 177 9.54 9.69 -6.59
N ASN A 178 9.18 10.93 -6.95
CA ASN A 178 8.21 11.74 -6.21
C ASN A 178 6.82 11.10 -6.27
N VAL A 179 6.37 10.68 -7.47
CA VAL A 179 5.10 9.96 -7.65
C VAL A 179 5.09 8.65 -6.86
N VAL A 180 6.17 7.86 -6.93
CA VAL A 180 6.31 6.61 -6.17
C VAL A 180 6.21 6.85 -4.67
N GLU A 181 6.88 7.88 -4.15
CA GLU A 181 6.82 8.26 -2.74
C GLU A 181 5.40 8.65 -2.31
N MET A 182 4.70 9.44 -3.12
CA MET A 182 3.32 9.84 -2.82
C MET A 182 2.33 8.68 -2.85
N ILE A 183 2.54 7.69 -3.71
CA ILE A 183 1.75 6.44 -3.70
C ILE A 183 2.02 5.65 -2.42
N LYS A 184 3.28 5.57 -1.95
CA LYS A 184 3.61 4.95 -0.66
C LYS A 184 2.88 5.67 0.48
N ILE A 185 2.92 7.00 0.52
CA ILE A 185 2.21 7.82 1.51
C ILE A 185 0.68 7.60 1.43
N TRP A 186 0.13 7.38 0.24
CA TRP A 186 -1.30 7.13 0.09
C TRP A 186 -1.79 5.89 0.85
N TYR A 187 -0.98 4.84 0.91
CA TYR A 187 -1.31 3.62 1.66
C TYR A 187 -0.74 3.58 3.08
N LEU A 188 0.48 4.09 3.27
CA LEU A 188 1.28 3.91 4.47
C LEU A 188 1.45 5.20 5.28
N GLY A 189 0.90 6.34 4.83
CA GLY A 189 1.11 7.65 5.43
C GLY A 189 0.27 7.93 6.68
N GLY A 190 0.22 6.97 7.62
CA GLY A 190 -0.39 7.17 8.93
C GLY A 190 -1.81 7.71 8.89
N THR A 191 -2.03 8.86 9.52
CA THR A 191 -3.34 9.53 9.59
C THR A 191 -3.88 9.93 8.21
N ARG A 192 -3.01 10.07 7.21
CA ARG A 192 -3.34 10.41 5.82
C ARG A 192 -3.50 9.18 4.92
N GLY A 193 -3.34 7.98 5.47
CA GLY A 193 -3.50 6.72 4.75
C GLY A 193 -4.95 6.45 4.34
N VAL A 194 -5.13 5.86 3.15
CA VAL A 194 -6.45 5.52 2.60
C VAL A 194 -7.22 4.47 3.42
N SER A 195 -6.51 3.70 4.27
CA SER A 195 -7.10 2.68 5.15
C SER A 195 -6.56 2.78 6.57
N GLN A 196 -7.37 3.35 7.47
CA GLN A 196 -7.03 3.47 8.89
C GLN A 196 -6.96 2.10 9.59
N THR A 197 -7.71 1.10 9.10
CA THR A 197 -7.61 -0.28 9.60
C THR A 197 -6.26 -0.91 9.23
N THR A 198 -5.75 -0.68 8.02
CA THR A 198 -4.40 -1.12 7.61
C THR A 198 -3.31 -0.44 8.43
N ILE A 199 -3.41 0.88 8.62
CA ILE A 199 -2.47 1.67 9.43
C ILE A 199 -2.41 1.16 10.88
N SER A 200 -3.58 0.97 11.50
CA SER A 200 -3.68 0.43 12.87
C SER A 200 -3.11 -0.99 12.96
N SER A 201 -3.41 -1.86 11.99
CA SER A 201 -2.84 -3.21 11.96
C SER A 201 -1.32 -3.19 11.80
N LEU A 202 -0.79 -2.33 10.94
CA LEU A 202 0.64 -2.21 10.69
C LEU A 202 1.38 -1.75 11.95
N ALA A 203 0.88 -0.70 12.61
CA ALA A 203 1.42 -0.22 13.88
C ALA A 203 1.40 -1.31 14.97
N ASN A 204 0.29 -2.04 15.11
CA ASN A 204 0.18 -3.13 16.08
C ASN A 204 1.22 -4.24 15.85
N THR A 205 1.38 -4.69 14.61
CA THR A 205 2.34 -5.76 14.29
C THR A 205 3.77 -5.28 14.51
N LEU A 206 4.13 -4.10 14.01
CA LEU A 206 5.48 -3.55 14.16
C LEU A 206 5.83 -3.27 15.63
N ALA A 207 4.88 -2.79 16.43
CA ALA A 207 5.07 -2.63 17.87
C ALA A 207 5.36 -3.97 18.57
N ALA A 208 4.66 -5.03 18.16
CA ALA A 208 4.89 -6.38 18.68
C ALA A 208 6.26 -6.93 18.25
N GLU A 209 6.68 -6.70 17.00
CA GLU A 209 8.02 -7.09 16.53
C GLU A 209 9.13 -6.31 17.25
N LEU A 210 8.97 -5.00 17.42
CA LEU A 210 9.90 -4.15 18.18
C LEU A 210 10.02 -4.55 19.66
N SER A 211 8.98 -5.18 20.22
CA SER A 211 8.98 -5.66 21.60
C SER A 211 9.63 -7.04 21.77
N LYS A 212 9.88 -7.76 20.67
CA LYS A 212 10.51 -9.09 20.68
C LYS A 212 12.04 -9.02 20.58
N GLU A 213 12.56 -8.05 19.83
CA GLU A 213 13.98 -7.68 19.83
C GLU A 213 14.36 -6.91 21.10
#